data_AF-A0A258JS77-F1
#
_entry.id   AF-A0A258JS77-F1
#
_cell.length_a   1.000
_cell.length_b   1.000
_cell.length_c   1.000
_cell.angle_alpha   90.00
_cell.angle_beta   90.00
_cell.angle_gamma   90.00
#
_symmetry.space_group_name_H-M   'P 1'
#
loop_
_entity.id
_entity.type
_entity.pdbx_description
1 polymer ?
#
loop_
_entity_poly.entity_id
_entity_poly.type
_entity_poly.pdbx_seq_one_letter_code
_entity_poly.pdbx_strand_id
1 'polypeptide(L)' 'MAFAPGDIVQLKSGSPALTVISETGETVEVVWYSDELGEFRTNSLPAITLEALEVVDFEEDEEEDEEDED' A
#
# COMPACT_ATOMS: atom_id res chain seq x y z
N MET A 1 12.65 -4.35 11.46
CA MET A 1 11.27 -4.72 11.11
C MET A 1 11.35 -5.58 9.88
N ALA A 2 10.80 -6.78 9.93
CA ALA A 2 10.60 -7.64 8.77
C ALA A 2 9.22 -7.31 8.18
N PHE A 3 9.07 -7.38 6.86
CA PHE A 3 7.82 -7.02 6.18
C PHE A 3 7.03 -8.31 5.93
N ALA A 4 5.73 -8.29 6.21
CA ALA A 4 4.88 -9.45 5.97
C ALA A 4 4.09 -9.29 4.65
N PRO A 5 3.76 -10.40 3.97
CA PRO A 5 2.78 -10.37 2.88
C PRO A 5 1.47 -9.72 3.33
N GLY A 6 0.98 -8.76 2.55
CA GLY A 6 -0.18 -7.94 2.87
C GLY A 6 0.16 -6.54 3.41
N ASP A 7 1.38 -6.32 3.89
CA ASP A 7 1.81 -5.00 4.34
C ASP A 7 1.76 -3.98 3.20
N ILE A 8 1.33 -2.76 3.51
CA ILE A 8 1.39 -1.63 2.59
C ILE A 8 2.67 -0.85 2.89
N VAL A 9 3.48 -0.66 1.85
CA VAL A 9 4.80 -0.03 1.96
C VAL A 9 5.00 1.01 0.87
N GLN A 10 5.98 1.89 1.08
CA GLN A 10 6.42 2.87 0.09
C GLN A 10 7.94 2.82 -0.02
N LEU A 11 8.50 3.15 -1.19
CA LEU A 11 9.89 3.56 -1.25
C LEU A 11 10.07 4.86 -0.46
N LYS A 12 11.14 4.95 0.32
CA LYS A 12 11.54 6.17 1.05
C LYS A 12 11.77 7.40 0.16
N SER A 13 11.84 7.20 -1.16
CA SER A 13 11.90 8.26 -2.16
C SER A 13 10.52 8.76 -2.63
N GLY A 14 9.43 8.16 -2.16
CA GLY A 14 8.05 8.54 -2.49
C GLY A 14 7.45 7.83 -3.71
N SER A 15 7.53 6.49 -3.78
CA SER A 15 6.79 5.71 -4.79
C SER A 15 5.27 5.78 -4.55
N PRO A 16 4.43 5.26 -5.45
CA PRO A 16 3.07 4.86 -5.06
C PRO A 16 3.10 3.86 -3.91
N ALA A 17 1.95 3.65 -3.26
CA ALA A 17 1.77 2.57 -2.29
C ALA A 17 1.96 1.22 -2.99
N LEU A 18 2.71 0.33 -2.33
CA LEU A 18 3.05 -1.00 -2.82
C LEU A 18 2.53 -2.03 -1.81
N THR A 19 2.06 -3.17 -2.28
CA THR A 19 1.65 -4.28 -1.42
C THR A 19 2.73 -5.33 -1.40
N VAL A 20 3.18 -5.74 -0.21
CA VAL A 20 4.14 -6.83 -0.05
C VAL A 20 3.48 -8.17 -0.40
N ILE A 21 4.10 -8.96 -1.25
CA ILE A 21 3.62 -10.32 -1.61
C ILE A 21 4.55 -11.43 -1.13
N SER A 22 5.83 -11.11 -0.92
CA SER A 22 6.79 -12.04 -0.31
C SER A 22 7.97 -11.28 0.31
N GLU A 23 8.63 -11.89 1.30
CA GLU A 23 9.96 -11.45 1.76
C GLU A 23 10.94 -12.62 1.70
N THR A 24 12.18 -12.35 1.31
CA THR A 24 13.26 -13.33 1.28
C THR A 24 14.58 -12.65 1.68
N GLY A 25 14.99 -12.88 2.92
CA GLY A 25 16.22 -12.28 3.47
C GLY A 25 16.09 -10.76 3.57
N GLU A 26 16.88 -10.04 2.78
CA GLU A 26 16.89 -8.57 2.75
C GLU A 26 16.08 -7.99 1.58
N THR A 27 15.41 -8.85 0.81
CA THR A 27 14.62 -8.46 -0.36
C THR A 27 13.15 -8.68 -0.09
N VAL A 28 12.33 -7.72 -0.51
CA VAL A 28 10.88 -7.74 -0.43
C VAL A 28 10.34 -7.69 -1.84
N GLU A 29 9.46 -8.62 -2.18
CA GLU A 29 8.71 -8.59 -3.42
C GLU A 29 7.40 -7.85 -3.20
N VAL A 30 7.12 -6.90 -4.08
CA VAL A 30 5.95 -6.04 -3.99
C VAL A 30 5.16 -6.05 -5.28
N VAL A 31 3.87 -5.76 -5.19
CA VAL A 31 2.95 -5.55 -6.31
C VAL A 31 2.29 -4.18 -6.19
N TRP A 32 2.05 -3.53 -7.31
CA TRP A 32 1.22 -2.33 -7.40
C TRP A 32 0.53 -2.26 -8.77
N TYR A 33 -0.56 -1.50 -8.85
CA TYR A 33 -1.15 -1.15 -10.14
C TYR A 33 -0.45 0.09 -10.69
N SER A 34 0.08 0.00 -11.91
CA SER A 34 0.69 1.14 -12.58
C SER A 34 -0.36 1.86 -13.40
N ASP A 35 -0.83 3.02 -12.95
CA ASP A 35 -1.81 3.82 -13.68
C ASP A 35 -1.30 4.27 -15.06
N GLU A 36 0.01 4.52 -15.16
CA GLU A 36 0.66 4.88 -16.43
C GLU A 36 0.59 3.76 -17.47
N LEU A 37 0.73 2.50 -17.03
CA LEU A 37 0.74 1.33 -17.92
C LEU A 37 -0.62 0.62 -18.00
N GLY A 38 -1.54 0.88 -17.06
CA GLY A 38 -2.83 0.21 -16.96
C GLY A 38 -2.73 -1.28 -16.61
N GLU A 39 -1.69 -1.69 -15.87
CA GLU A 39 -1.47 -3.10 -15.52
C GLU A 39 -0.82 -3.25 -14.13
N PHE A 40 -0.95 -4.45 -13.54
CA PHE A 40 -0.21 -4.81 -12.34
C PHE A 40 1.28 -5.02 -12.64
N ARG A 41 2.13 -4.49 -11.78
CA ARG A 41 3.58 -4.62 -11.85
C ARG A 41 4.07 -5.25 -10.55
N THR A 42 5.13 -6.06 -10.67
CA THR A 42 5.84 -6.60 -9.52
C THR A 42 7.31 -6.22 -9.58
N ASN A 43 7.93 -6.09 -8.41
CA ASN A 43 9.36 -5.84 -8.32
C ASN A 43 9.94 -6.35 -7.01
N SER A 44 11.24 -6.69 -7.03
CA SER A 44 11.99 -7.10 -5.85
C SER A 44 12.88 -5.93 -5.39
N LEU A 45 12.61 -5.43 -4.20
CA LEU A 45 13.25 -4.24 -3.64
C LEU A 45 13.98 -4.58 -2.33
N PRO A 46 15.12 -3.96 -2.03
CA PRO A 46 15.76 -4.12 -0.74
C PRO A 46 14.87 -3.59 0.39
N ALA A 47 14.72 -4.33 1.48
CA ALA A 47 13.91 -3.94 2.63
C ALA A 47 14.34 -2.57 3.19
N ILE A 48 15.64 -2.25 3.14
CA ILE A 48 16.17 -0.97 3.63
C ILE A 48 15.64 0.26 2.87
N THR A 49 15.16 0.09 1.64
CA THR A 49 14.62 1.19 0.83
C THR A 49 13.14 1.44 1.07
N LEU A 50 12.47 0.57 1.83
CA LEU A 50 11.04 0.62 2.09
C LEU A 50 10.73 1.20 3.47
N GLU A 51 9.56 1.82 3.59
CA GLU A 51 8.92 2.18 4.85
C GLU A 51 7.49 1.65 4.86
N ALA A 52 7.03 1.20 6.04
CA ALA A 52 5.65 0.76 6.22
C ALA A 52 4.73 1.99 6.21
N LEU A 53 3.69 1.94 5.40
CA LEU A 53 2.60 2.90 5.44
C LEU A 53 1.55 2.35 6.40
N GLU A 54 1.33 3.05 7.50
CA GLU A 54 0.10 2.87 8.26
C GLU A 54 -1.03 3.47 7.41
N VAL A 55 -1.74 2.59 6.70
CA VAL A 55 -3.03 2.98 6.12
C VAL A 55 -3.94 3.16 7.32
N VAL A 56 -4.11 4.42 7.74
CA VAL A 56 -5.17 4.79 8.67
C VAL A 56 -6.44 4.30 7.99
N ASP A 57 -7.13 3.35 8.63
CA ASP A 57 -8.43 2.87 8.17
C ASP A 57 -9.21 4.12 7.77
N PHE A 58 -9.63 4.19 6.50
CA PHE A 58 -10.61 5.17 6.12
C PHE A 58 -11.86 4.73 6.89
N GLU A 59 -12.03 5.25 8.11
CA GLU A 59 -13.32 5.19 8.79
C GLU A 59 -14.31 5.64 7.72
N GLU A 60 -15.20 4.72 7.33
CA GLU A 60 -16.31 5.02 6.45
C GLU A 60 -16.96 6.26 7.07
N ASP A 61 -16.82 7.42 6.43
CA ASP A 61 -17.69 8.56 6.67
C ASP A 61 -19.09 8.02 6.29
N GLU A 62 -19.76 7.39 7.27
CA GLU A 62 -21.19 7.23 7.30
C GLU A 62 -21.72 8.67 7.25
N GLU A 63 -21.94 9.18 6.03
CA GLU A 63 -22.74 10.37 5.80
C GLU A 63 -24.09 10.09 6.47
N GLU A 64 -24.30 10.68 7.67
CA GLU A 64 -25.59 10.70 8.33
C GLU A 64 -26.58 11.36 7.35
N ASP A 65 -27.44 10.54 6.75
CA ASP A 65 -28.66 10.97 6.05
C ASP A 65 -29.52 11.78 7.04
N GLU A 66 -29.34 13.10 7.09
CA GLU A 66 -30.33 14.00 7.66
C GLU A 66 -31.48 14.17 6.64
N GLU A 67 -32.43 13.23 6.69
CA GLU A 67 -33.80 13.42 6.21
C GLU A 67 -34.46 14.56 7.01
N ASP A 68 -34.38 15.79 6.53
CA ASP A 68 -35.27 16.86 6.98
C ASP A 68 -36.49 16.97 6.05
N GLU A 69 -37.59 16.37 6.51
CA GLU A 69 -38.96 16.62 6.04
C GLU A 69 -39.38 18.07 6.38
N ASP A 70 -39.63 18.92 5.36
CA ASP A 70 -40.78 19.87 5.28
C ASP A 70 -40.76 20.75 4.00
#